data_AF-A0A7X9BF82-F1
#
_entry.id   AF-A0A7X9BF82-F1
#
_cell.length_a   1.000
_cell.length_b   1.000
_cell.length_c   1.000
_cell.angle_alpha   90.00
_cell.angle_beta   90.00
_cell.angle_gamma   90.00
#
_symmetry.space_group_name_H-M   'P 1'
#
loop_
_entity.id
_entity.type
_entity.pdbx_description
1 polymer ?
#
loop_
_entity_poly.entity_id
_entity_poly.type
_entity_poly.pdbx_seq_one_letter_code
_entity_poly.pdbx_strand_id
1 'polypeptide(L)' 'MKKGLIIIGHGSRSQDAVDAFFQIVELVRNQEEFFPVEGAFMELSSPGIPEVVRRVAG' A
#
# COMPACT_ATOMS: atom_id res chain seq x y z
N MET A 1 -13.40 3.90 -16.18
CA MET A 1 -12.99 4.04 -14.76
C MET A 1 -11.72 3.23 -14.55
N LYS A 2 -10.67 3.80 -13.95
CA LYS A 2 -9.48 3.02 -13.54
C LYS A 2 -9.83 2.21 -12.28
N LYS A 3 -9.24 1.02 -12.14
CA LYS A 3 -9.39 0.20 -10.93
C LYS A 3 -8.39 0.70 -9.88
N GLY A 4 -8.81 0.74 -8.62
CA GLY A 4 -7.88 0.93 -7.49
C GLY A 4 -7.14 -0.37 -7.15
N LEU A 5 -5.94 -0.26 -6.61
CA LEU A 5 -5.13 -1.38 -6.14
C LEU A 5 -4.61 -1.09 -4.72
N ILE A 6 -4.79 -2.06 -3.82
CA ILE A 6 -4.22 -2.04 -2.48
C ILE A 6 -3.25 -3.21 -2.36
N ILE A 7 -1.98 -2.92 -2.08
CA ILE A 7 -0.94 -3.92 -1.83
C ILE A 7 -0.85 -4.13 -0.31
N ILE A 8 -0.93 -5.37 0.14
CA ILE A 8 -0.96 -5.70 1.57
C ILE A 8 0.34 -6.38 1.98
N GLY A 9 1.04 -5.78 2.94
CA GLY A 9 2.17 -6.39 3.64
C GLY A 9 1.76 -6.88 5.03
N HIS A 10 2.48 -7.86 5.57
CA HIS A 10 2.29 -8.27 6.96
C HIS A 10 2.64 -7.13 7.94
N GLY A 11 3.68 -6.37 7.60
CA GLY A 11 4.29 -5.34 8.44
C GLY A 11 5.47 -5.89 9.24
N SER A 12 6.35 -5.00 9.65
CA SER A 12 7.64 -5.32 10.24
C SER A 12 8.07 -4.27 11.27
N ARG A 13 8.88 -4.70 12.23
CA ARG A 13 9.59 -3.77 13.14
C ARG A 13 10.87 -3.20 12.52
N SER A 14 11.33 -3.77 11.40
CA SER A 14 12.48 -3.26 10.65
C SER A 14 12.02 -2.14 9.72
N GLN A 15 12.61 -0.96 9.89
CA GLN A 15 12.33 0.19 9.02
C GLN A 15 12.74 -0.10 7.58
N ASP A 16 13.88 -0.76 7.35
CA ASP A 16 14.35 -1.13 6.02
C ASP A 16 13.34 -2.01 5.27
N ALA A 17 12.66 -2.92 5.99
CA ALA A 17 11.63 -3.77 5.41
C ALA A 17 10.37 -2.98 5.04
N VAL A 18 9.99 -2.00 5.87
CA VAL A 18 8.85 -1.09 5.60
C VAL A 18 9.16 -0.20 4.40
N ASP A 19 10.38 0.31 4.31
CA ASP A 19 10.82 1.18 3.21
C ASP A 19 10.87 0.41 1.89
N ALA A 20 11.42 -0.81 1.89
CA ALA A 20 11.42 -1.68 0.72
C ALA A 20 10.00 -2.02 0.24
N PHE A 21 9.06 -2.22 1.16
CA PHE A 21 7.65 -2.42 0.82
C PHE A 21 7.07 -1.19 0.10
N PHE A 22 7.29 0.02 0.62
CA PHE A 22 6.79 1.22 -0.04
C PHE A 22 7.48 1.50 -1.39
N GLN A 23 8.74 1.13 -1.56
CA GLN A 23 9.38 1.19 -2.88
C GLN A 23 8.63 0.32 -3.91
N ILE A 24 8.16 -0.86 -3.54
CA ILE A 24 7.34 -1.71 -4.42
C ILE A 24 6.01 -1.02 -4.76
N VAL A 25 5.36 -0.38 -3.78
CA VAL A 25 4.12 0.37 -3.99
C VAL A 25 4.33 1.51 -4.99
N GLU A 26 5.42 2.27 -4.86
CA GLU A 26 5.77 3.34 -5.82
C GLU A 26 6.06 2.79 -7.22
N LEU A 27 6.78 1.67 -7.33
CA LEU A 27 7.07 1.05 -8.62
C LEU A 27 5.78 0.68 -9.36
N VAL A 28 4.80 0.09 -8.66
CA VAL A 28 3.51 -0.27 -9.25
C VAL A 28 2.69 0.98 -9.58
N ARG A 29 2.72 2.01 -8.72
CA ARG A 29 2.03 3.28 -8.99
C ARG A 29 2.53 3.94 -10.27
N ASN A 30 3.83 3.92 -10.51
CA ASN A 30 4.48 4.52 -11.69
C ASN A 30 4.14 3.80 -13.02
N GLN A 31 3.53 2.61 -12.98
CA GLN A 31 3.06 1.93 -14.19
C GLN A 31 1.72 2.49 -14.72
N GLU A 32 1.03 3.33 -13.94
CA GLU A 32 -0.23 4.01 -14.28
C GLU A 32 -1.40 3.09 -14.72
N GLU A 33 -1.29 1.78 -14.54
CA GLU A 33 -2.32 0.79 -14.86
C GLU A 33 -3.52 0.88 -13.88
N PHE A 34 -3.24 1.19 -12.62
CA PHE A 34 -4.21 1.33 -11.53
C PHE A 34 -4.22 2.76 -10.98
N PHE A 35 -5.37 3.20 -10.47
CA PHE A 35 -5.48 4.48 -9.78
C PHE A 35 -6.71 4.48 -8.84
N PRO A 36 -6.53 4.70 -7.53
CA PRO A 36 -5.26 4.89 -6.81
C PRO A 36 -4.49 3.57 -6.56
N VAL A 37 -3.19 3.66 -6.27
CA VAL A 37 -2.34 2.56 -5.79
C VAL A 37 -1.84 2.90 -4.40
N GLU A 38 -2.21 2.09 -3.40
CA GLU A 38 -1.89 2.30 -1.99
C GLU A 38 -1.28 1.04 -1.35
N GLY A 39 -0.46 1.23 -0.32
CA GLY A 39 0.10 0.16 0.50
C GLY A 39 -0.54 0.12 1.88
N ALA A 40 -0.83 -1.08 2.40
CA ALA A 40 -1.39 -1.28 3.73
C ALA A 40 -0.68 -2.42 4.47
N PHE A 41 -0.69 -2.37 5.80
CA PHE A 41 -0.14 -3.43 6.65
C PHE A 41 -1.22 -4.14 7.47
N MET A 42 -1.04 -5.44 7.67
CA MET A 42 -1.86 -6.26 8.57
C MET A 42 -1.62 -5.91 10.03
N GLU A 43 -0.35 -5.75 10.41
CA GLU A 43 0.08 -5.43 11.77
C GLU A 43 1.43 -4.71 11.78
N LEU A 44 1.93 -4.30 12.96
CA LEU A 44 3.28 -3.76 13.24
C LEU A 44 3.68 -2.43 12.56
N SER A 45 3.09 -2.08 11.43
CA SER A 45 3.43 -0.92 10.61
C SER A 45 2.14 -0.20 10.20
N SER A 46 2.26 0.99 9.62
CA SER A 46 1.11 1.83 9.20
C SER A 46 1.33 2.35 7.78
N PRO A 47 0.25 2.62 7.01
CA PRO A 47 -1.16 2.58 7.40
C PRO A 47 -1.76 1.16 7.41
N GLY A 48 -2.84 0.97 8.18
CA GLY A 48 -3.52 -0.33 8.30
C GLY A 48 -4.55 -0.58 7.20
N ILE A 49 -4.92 -1.84 6.95
CA ILE A 49 -5.89 -2.21 5.91
C ILE A 49 -7.21 -1.41 5.98
N PRO A 50 -7.90 -1.28 7.14
CA PRO A 50 -9.17 -0.56 7.19
C PRO A 50 -9.03 0.93 6.85
N GLU A 51 -7.90 1.53 7.19
CA GLU A 51 -7.61 2.93 6.87
C GLU A 51 -7.44 3.13 5.37
N VAL A 52 -6.65 2.27 4.72
CA VAL A 52 -6.38 2.38 3.29
C VAL A 52 -7.62 2.08 2.46
N VAL A 53 -8.42 1.08 2.86
CA VAL A 53 -9.70 0.80 2.19
C VAL A 53 -10.61 2.03 2.21
N ARG A 54 -10.70 2.77 3.33
CA ARG A 54 -11.46 4.02 3.39
C ARG A 54 -10.92 5.11 2.46
N ARG A 55 -9.59 5.20 2.29
CA ARG A 55 -8.96 6.17 1.38
C ARG A 55 -9.23 5.86 -0.10
N VAL A 56 -9.30 4.57 -0.45
CA VAL A 56 -9.44 4.12 -1.84
C VAL A 56 -10.91 3.97 -2.27
N ALA A 57 -11.79 3.56 -1.35
CA ALA A 57 -13.20 3.28 -1.65
C ALA A 57 -14.16 4.38 -1.19
N GLY A 58 -13.70 5.36 -0.41
CA GLY A 58 -14.46 6.55 -0.03
C GLY A 58 -14.42 7.62 -1.11
#